data_AF-A0A1G7MIM9-F1
#
_entry.id   AF-A0A1G7MIM9-F1
#
_cell.length_a   1.000
_cell.length_b   1.000
_cell.length_c   1.000
_cell.angle_alpha   90.00
_cell.angle_beta   90.00
_cell.angle_gamma   90.00
#
_symmetry.space_group_name_H-M   'P 1'
#
loop_
_entity.id
_entity.type
_entity.pdbx_description
1 polymer ?
#
loop_
_entity_poly.entity_id
_entity_poly.type
_entity_poly.pdbx_seq_one_letter_code
_entity_poly.pdbx_strand_id
1 'polypeptide(L)'
;MRARTRYILPLALTALVTAACGESGSSGTGGGDEGGSNQASGEACAPVAGDQLVVLEDDQQLQNADNIIPAVNAAAAAANPALLETLNAVSAVLTTEDLIEMNAAVDVERQAVEEVAAGYVEEQDLGSGATGGSGAVVVGAAGFTESQILATIYADVLDAAGFDASVQTVGNRELYLPALQRGEIQAFPEYLATVTDIINRQLNGADAEGVASGDVDATLEELTPLAEQAGLVFGEPAEAADQNAFAVTQEFADELGVTTLSELADACGDGSLSLGGPGECPTRPQCQLGLEETYGLEFDSFQEYDEGGPLTKAAITQGEVSIGLVFSSDGALAQ
;
A
#
# COMPACT_ATOMS: atom_id res chain seq x y z
N MET A 1 39.78 38.00 -34.71
CA MET A 1 38.53 37.24 -34.58
C MET A 1 37.83 37.24 -35.92
N ARG A 2 37.82 36.11 -36.64
CA ARG A 2 37.21 36.02 -37.99
C ARG A 2 35.85 35.34 -37.90
N ALA A 3 34.80 36.15 -37.95
CA ALA A 3 33.41 35.73 -38.10
C ALA A 3 33.19 35.15 -39.51
N ARG A 4 32.44 34.05 -39.61
CA ARG A 4 32.00 33.47 -40.88
C ARG A 4 30.48 33.62 -41.00
N THR A 5 30.08 34.55 -41.85
CA THR A 5 28.71 34.75 -42.34
C THR A 5 28.34 33.61 -43.30
N ARG A 6 27.19 32.96 -43.09
CA ARG A 6 26.59 32.01 -44.05
C ARG A 6 25.33 32.64 -44.65
N TYR A 7 25.28 32.65 -45.98
CA TYR A 7 24.17 33.13 -46.80
C TYR A 7 23.10 32.04 -46.94
N ILE A 8 21.83 32.48 -46.93
CA ILE A 8 20.63 31.71 -47.28
C ILE A 8 20.32 31.96 -48.76
N LEU A 9 19.90 30.95 -49.51
CA LEU A 9 19.02 31.12 -50.67
C LEU A 9 18.06 29.91 -50.81
N PRO A 10 16.80 30.11 -51.25
CA PRO A 10 15.73 29.12 -51.18
C PRO A 10 15.58 28.31 -52.47
N LEU A 11 15.01 27.10 -52.37
CA LEU A 11 14.52 26.35 -53.52
C LEU A 11 12.99 26.22 -53.45
N ALA A 12 12.35 26.54 -54.56
CA ALA A 12 10.91 26.58 -54.72
C ALA A 12 10.37 25.31 -55.41
N LEU A 13 9.16 24.92 -54.97
CA LEU A 13 8.00 24.38 -55.71
C LEU A 13 8.19 23.20 -56.69
N THR A 14 7.49 22.09 -56.40
CA THR A 14 6.53 21.49 -57.36
C THR A 14 5.43 20.73 -56.63
N ALA A 15 4.17 21.11 -56.88
CA ALA A 15 2.97 20.37 -56.52
C ALA A 15 2.58 19.44 -57.68
N LEU A 16 2.12 18.22 -57.38
CA LEU A 16 1.28 17.44 -58.28
C LEU A 16 0.16 16.78 -57.47
N VAL A 17 -1.06 17.19 -57.80
CA VAL A 17 -2.33 16.62 -57.34
C VAL A 17 -2.74 15.56 -58.35
N THR A 18 -3.09 14.37 -57.88
CA THR A 18 -3.93 13.43 -58.63
C THR A 18 -5.06 12.97 -57.72
N ALA A 19 -6.25 13.49 -58.00
CA ALA A 19 -7.52 13.01 -57.49
C ALA A 19 -7.89 11.68 -58.18
N ALA A 20 -8.42 10.73 -57.42
CA ALA A 20 -9.20 9.63 -57.94
C ALA A 20 -10.43 9.43 -57.04
N CYS A 21 -11.61 9.55 -57.64
CA CYS A 21 -12.93 9.34 -57.06
C CYS A 21 -13.24 7.83 -56.97
N GLY A 22 -14.07 7.46 -55.99
CA GLY A 22 -14.77 6.17 -55.92
C GLY A 22 -15.88 6.21 -54.87
N GLU A 23 -17.13 6.16 -55.33
CA GLU A 23 -18.39 6.39 -54.60
C GLU A 23 -18.95 5.15 -53.84
N SER A 24 -19.53 5.45 -52.67
CA SER A 24 -20.79 4.97 -52.03
C SER A 24 -21.32 3.52 -52.13
N GLY A 25 -21.74 3.02 -50.96
CA GLY A 25 -22.90 2.13 -50.69
C GLY A 25 -22.94 1.79 -49.20
N SER A 26 -23.76 2.39 -48.32
CA SER A 26 -25.23 2.27 -48.11
C SER A 26 -25.76 0.84 -47.95
N SER A 27 -25.98 0.38 -46.71
CA SER A 27 -27.32 0.12 -46.12
C SER A 27 -27.24 -0.89 -44.97
N GLY A 28 -27.78 -0.53 -43.80
CA GLY A 28 -28.00 -1.45 -42.69
C GLY A 28 -28.54 -0.74 -41.45
N THR A 29 -29.85 -0.50 -41.41
CA THR A 29 -30.59 -0.09 -40.22
C THR A 29 -31.38 -1.28 -39.67
N GLY A 30 -31.33 -1.48 -38.36
CA GLY A 30 -32.19 -2.33 -37.54
C GLY A 30 -31.43 -2.55 -36.23
N GLY A 31 -31.84 -2.05 -35.08
CA GLY A 31 -33.18 -1.95 -34.50
C GLY A 31 -33.01 -2.59 -33.13
N GLY A 32 -33.16 -1.79 -32.07
CA GLY A 32 -32.57 -2.06 -30.77
C GLY A 32 -33.10 -3.28 -30.01
N ASP A 33 -32.29 -3.67 -29.02
CA ASP A 33 -32.76 -4.21 -27.75
C ASP A 33 -32.01 -3.48 -26.63
N GLU A 34 -32.76 -2.91 -25.70
CA GLU A 34 -32.28 -2.36 -24.44
C GLU A 34 -31.94 -3.54 -23.51
N GLY A 35 -30.67 -3.66 -23.16
CA GLY A 35 -30.17 -4.56 -22.13
C GLY A 35 -28.79 -4.06 -21.73
N GLY A 36 -28.72 -3.26 -20.67
CA GLY A 36 -27.47 -2.73 -20.14
C GLY A 36 -26.57 -3.85 -19.63
N SER A 37 -25.47 -4.06 -20.34
CA SER A 37 -24.22 -4.61 -19.82
C SER A 37 -23.13 -3.79 -20.48
N ASN A 38 -22.53 -2.87 -19.73
CA ASN A 38 -21.42 -2.05 -20.18
C ASN A 38 -20.16 -2.92 -20.18
N GLN A 39 -20.06 -3.87 -21.12
CA GLN A 39 -18.83 -4.62 -21.37
C GLN A 39 -17.90 -3.72 -22.17
N ALA A 40 -17.01 -3.04 -21.46
CA ALA A 40 -15.91 -2.31 -22.07
C ALA A 40 -14.88 -3.34 -22.56
N SER A 41 -15.06 -3.88 -23.77
CA SER A 41 -14.18 -4.92 -24.33
C SER A 41 -12.78 -4.41 -24.62
N GLY A 42 -11.77 -5.27 -24.45
CA GLY A 42 -10.43 -5.34 -25.07
C GLY A 42 -9.62 -4.05 -25.33
N GLU A 43 -10.19 -3.10 -26.08
CA GLU A 43 -9.58 -1.81 -26.38
C GLU A 43 -9.72 -0.81 -25.22
N ALA A 44 -10.78 -0.94 -24.41
CA ALA A 44 -11.02 -0.11 -23.23
C ALA A 44 -10.18 -0.51 -22.00
N CYS A 45 -9.67 -1.74 -21.98
CA CYS A 45 -8.87 -2.30 -20.90
C CYS A 45 -7.35 -2.24 -21.20
N ALA A 46 -6.99 -1.62 -22.33
CA ALA A 46 -5.61 -1.33 -22.67
C ALA A 46 -4.99 -0.37 -21.63
N PRO A 47 -3.69 -0.48 -21.33
CA PRO A 47 -3.02 0.46 -20.43
C PRO A 47 -3.23 1.92 -20.84
N VAL A 48 -3.61 2.76 -19.87
CA VAL A 48 -3.76 4.20 -20.05
C VAL A 48 -2.69 4.91 -19.23
N ALA A 49 -1.84 5.68 -19.91
CA ALA A 49 -0.84 6.51 -19.25
C ALA A 49 -1.52 7.66 -18.49
N GLY A 50 -0.94 8.01 -17.35
CA GLY A 50 -1.48 8.96 -16.39
C GLY A 50 -0.43 9.34 -15.35
N ASP A 51 -0.52 10.56 -14.83
CA ASP A 51 0.45 11.05 -13.84
C ASP A 51 0.08 10.62 -12.40
N GLN A 52 -1.18 10.23 -12.19
CA GLN A 52 -1.73 9.85 -10.88
C GLN A 52 -2.05 8.35 -10.81
N LEU A 53 -1.68 7.73 -9.69
CA LEU A 53 -2.03 6.36 -9.36
C LEU A 53 -3.22 6.34 -8.41
N VAL A 54 -4.07 5.33 -8.57
CA VAL A 54 -5.12 4.99 -7.59
C VAL A 54 -5.04 3.52 -7.25
N VAL A 55 -5.14 3.21 -5.96
CA VAL A 55 -5.29 1.85 -5.47
C VAL A 55 -6.75 1.45 -5.58
N LEU A 56 -7.01 0.27 -6.15
CA LEU A 56 -8.33 -0.31 -6.18
C LEU A 56 -8.60 -1.05 -4.87
N GLU A 57 -9.81 -0.89 -4.33
CA GLU A 57 -10.24 -1.59 -3.12
C GLU A 57 -10.23 -3.11 -3.34
N ASP A 58 -9.59 -3.84 -2.42
CA ASP A 58 -9.58 -5.30 -2.37
C ASP A 58 -10.85 -5.82 -1.67
N ASP A 59 -11.99 -5.69 -2.34
CA ASP A 59 -13.34 -5.90 -1.78
C ASP A 59 -13.67 -7.37 -1.41
N GLN A 60 -12.83 -8.31 -1.81
CA GLN A 60 -12.90 -9.74 -1.45
C GLN A 60 -11.73 -10.21 -0.57
N GLN A 61 -10.94 -9.28 -0.02
CA GLN A 61 -9.92 -9.58 1.00
C GLN A 61 -8.87 -10.61 0.53
N LEU A 62 -8.36 -10.45 -0.70
CA LEU A 62 -7.30 -11.28 -1.24
C LEU A 62 -5.98 -11.12 -0.46
N GLN A 63 -5.68 -9.88 -0.07
CA GLN A 63 -4.49 -9.52 0.68
C GLN A 63 -4.72 -9.78 2.15
N ASN A 64 -3.69 -10.29 2.82
CA ASN A 64 -3.75 -10.43 4.26
C ASN A 64 -3.74 -9.03 4.90
N ALA A 65 -4.51 -8.88 5.97
CA ALA A 65 -4.72 -7.60 6.64
C ALA A 65 -3.50 -7.20 7.48
N ASP A 66 -2.60 -6.39 6.92
CA ASP A 66 -1.45 -5.82 7.63
C ASP A 66 -1.78 -4.43 8.20
N ASN A 67 -2.92 -4.34 8.87
CA ASN A 67 -3.30 -3.19 9.67
C ASN A 67 -2.25 -2.91 10.75
N ILE A 68 -1.95 -1.63 10.97
CA ILE A 68 -1.02 -1.19 12.00
C ILE A 68 -1.61 -1.51 13.37
N ILE A 69 -0.84 -2.19 14.22
CA ILE A 69 -1.26 -2.62 15.55
C ILE A 69 -0.14 -2.42 16.57
N PRO A 70 -0.40 -1.80 17.73
CA PRO A 70 0.62 -1.66 18.75
C PRO A 70 0.94 -3.00 19.40
N ALA A 71 2.20 -3.41 19.35
CA ALA A 71 2.73 -4.57 20.03
C ALA A 71 3.53 -4.14 21.27
N VAL A 72 3.23 -4.72 22.43
CA VAL A 72 3.86 -4.37 23.70
C VAL A 72 4.39 -5.63 24.39
N ASN A 73 5.55 -5.52 25.03
CA ASN A 73 6.04 -6.58 25.91
C ASN A 73 5.06 -6.83 27.07
N ALA A 74 4.64 -8.08 27.30
CA ALA A 74 3.61 -8.40 28.28
C ALA A 74 3.96 -7.97 29.73
N ALA A 75 5.23 -8.06 30.12
CA ALA A 75 5.66 -7.63 31.45
C ALA A 75 5.62 -6.09 31.57
N ALA A 76 5.97 -5.36 30.51
CA ALA A 76 5.87 -3.91 30.47
C ALA A 76 4.41 -3.44 30.52
N ALA A 77 3.52 -4.08 29.75
CA ALA A 77 2.08 -3.81 29.78
C ALA A 77 1.46 -4.07 31.17
N ALA A 78 1.84 -5.18 31.81
CA ALA A 78 1.36 -5.50 33.16
C ALA A 78 1.87 -4.51 34.23
N ALA A 79 3.09 -3.98 34.06
CA ALA A 79 3.66 -2.99 34.96
C ALA A 79 3.05 -1.59 34.77
N ASN A 80 2.65 -1.25 33.53
CA ASN A 80 2.10 0.05 33.16
C ASN A 80 0.85 -0.11 32.29
N PRO A 81 -0.35 -0.28 32.89
CA PRO A 81 -1.59 -0.44 32.11
C PRO A 81 -1.88 0.69 31.12
N ALA A 82 -1.43 1.91 31.43
CA ALA A 82 -1.57 3.07 30.55
C ALA A 82 -0.78 2.95 29.23
N LEU A 83 0.23 2.07 29.15
CA LEU A 83 1.09 1.92 27.97
C LEU A 83 0.27 1.54 26.73
N LEU A 84 -0.51 0.46 26.82
CA LEU A 84 -1.30 -0.02 25.68
C LEU A 84 -2.48 0.91 25.38
N GLU A 85 -3.14 1.44 26.41
CA GLU A 85 -4.23 2.42 26.26
C GLU A 85 -3.77 3.67 25.50
N THR A 86 -2.58 4.18 25.84
CA THR A 86 -2.00 5.35 25.17
C THR A 86 -1.69 5.07 23.70
N LEU A 87 -1.18 3.88 23.38
CA LEU A 87 -0.89 3.49 21.99
C LEU A 87 -2.16 3.23 21.17
N ASN A 88 -3.21 2.68 21.78
CA ASN A 88 -4.50 2.49 21.11
C ASN A 88 -5.15 3.82 20.69
N ALA A 89 -4.84 4.93 21.38
CA ALA A 89 -5.32 6.25 20.95
C ALA A 89 -4.79 6.64 19.56
N VAL A 90 -3.59 6.17 19.18
CA VAL A 90 -3.04 6.35 17.83
C VAL A 90 -3.82 5.50 16.84
N SER A 91 -4.03 4.21 17.13
CA SER A 91 -4.81 3.30 16.27
C SER A 91 -6.23 3.82 15.98
N ALA A 92 -6.85 4.48 16.96
CA ALA A 92 -8.23 4.96 16.84
C ALA A 92 -8.43 6.07 15.80
N VAL A 93 -7.35 6.72 15.34
CA VAL A 93 -7.42 7.82 14.37
C VAL A 93 -6.56 7.59 13.13
N LEU A 94 -5.59 6.66 13.18
CA LEU A 94 -4.66 6.42 12.09
C LEU A 94 -5.33 5.68 10.92
N THR A 95 -5.34 6.31 9.76
CA THR A 95 -5.85 5.80 8.48
C THR A 95 -4.72 5.52 7.49
N THR A 96 -5.01 4.78 6.42
CA THR A 96 -4.01 4.52 5.37
C THR A 96 -3.64 5.81 4.63
N GLU A 97 -4.57 6.76 4.50
CA GLU A 97 -4.29 8.08 3.92
C GLU A 97 -3.25 8.84 4.75
N ASP A 98 -3.36 8.79 6.08
CA ASP A 98 -2.36 9.42 6.97
C ASP A 98 -0.97 8.82 6.74
N LEU A 99 -0.87 7.49 6.55
CA LEU A 99 0.41 6.84 6.23
C LEU A 99 0.95 7.30 4.88
N ILE A 100 0.10 7.38 3.85
CA ILE A 100 0.47 7.87 2.53
C ILE A 100 1.06 9.29 2.62
N GLU A 101 0.35 10.21 3.27
CA GLU A 101 0.79 11.60 3.43
C GLU A 101 2.10 11.70 4.22
N MET A 102 2.22 10.99 5.34
CA MET A 102 3.43 11.01 6.16
C MET A 102 4.64 10.38 5.45
N ASN A 103 4.44 9.26 4.74
CA ASN A 103 5.48 8.63 3.95
C ASN A 103 5.93 9.56 2.81
N ALA A 104 5.00 10.24 2.14
CA ALA A 104 5.31 11.23 1.10
C ALA A 104 6.14 12.40 1.64
N ALA A 105 5.76 12.95 2.79
CA ALA A 105 6.47 14.04 3.44
C ALA A 105 7.96 13.70 3.69
N VAL A 106 8.27 12.46 4.09
CA VAL A 106 9.65 12.06 4.33
C VAL A 106 10.37 11.63 3.04
N ASP A 107 9.79 10.72 2.26
CA ASP A 107 10.50 10.09 1.15
C ASP A 107 10.58 10.98 -0.10
N VAL A 108 9.52 11.76 -0.35
CA VAL A 108 9.41 12.66 -1.51
C VAL A 108 9.83 14.07 -1.13
N GLU A 109 9.23 14.65 -0.08
CA GLU A 109 9.46 16.04 0.30
C GLU A 109 10.69 16.25 1.18
N ARG A 110 11.30 15.16 1.68
CA ARG A 110 12.54 15.17 2.48
C ARG A 110 12.41 15.89 3.82
N GLN A 111 11.21 15.88 4.40
CA GLN A 111 10.98 16.33 5.77
C GLN A 111 11.63 15.36 6.77
N ALA A 112 11.94 15.86 7.96
CA ALA A 112 12.50 15.04 9.03
C ALA A 112 11.39 14.17 9.66
N VAL A 113 11.71 12.93 10.01
CA VAL A 113 10.77 12.00 10.65
C VAL A 113 10.17 12.60 11.92
N GLU A 114 11.00 13.26 12.73
CA GLU A 114 10.56 13.88 13.98
C GLU A 114 9.63 15.08 13.76
N GLU A 115 9.79 15.80 12.65
CA GLU A 115 8.91 16.93 12.30
C GLU A 115 7.55 16.43 11.82
N VAL A 116 7.54 15.39 10.97
CA VAL A 116 6.31 14.76 10.46
C VAL A 116 5.52 14.12 11.61
N ALA A 117 6.18 13.33 12.46
CA ALA A 117 5.54 12.69 13.61
C ALA A 117 4.95 13.71 14.59
N ALA A 118 5.72 14.74 14.96
CA ALA A 118 5.23 15.78 15.87
C ALA A 118 4.06 16.57 15.27
N GLY A 119 4.10 16.85 13.96
CA GLY A 119 3.00 17.49 13.24
C GLY A 119 1.72 16.67 13.30
N TYR A 120 1.81 15.36 13.02
CA TYR A 120 0.66 14.45 13.10
C TYR A 120 0.09 14.35 14.51
N VAL A 121 0.95 14.25 15.54
CA VAL A 121 0.52 14.22 16.95
C VAL A 121 -0.22 15.52 17.33
N GLU A 122 0.26 16.68 16.88
CA GLU A 122 -0.40 17.97 17.12
C GLU A 122 -1.74 18.07 16.38
N GLU A 123 -1.79 17.67 15.11
CA GLU A 123 -2.98 17.72 14.27
C GLU A 123 -4.13 16.86 14.83
N GLN A 124 -3.81 15.65 15.28
CA GLN A 124 -4.78 14.70 15.83
C GLN A 124 -5.07 14.90 17.33
N ASP A 125 -4.46 15.92 17.97
CA ASP A 125 -4.53 16.18 19.42
C ASP A 125 -4.18 14.93 20.27
N LEU A 126 -3.23 14.12 19.78
CA LEU A 126 -2.85 12.86 20.41
C LEU A 126 -2.05 13.11 21.70
N GLY A 127 -2.36 12.32 22.73
CA GLY A 127 -1.75 12.46 24.07
C GLY A 127 -2.39 13.55 24.93
N SER A 128 -3.37 14.31 24.41
CA SER A 128 -4.07 15.32 25.20
C SER A 128 -4.89 14.66 26.32
N GLY A 129 -4.52 14.95 27.58
CA GLY A 129 -5.19 14.38 28.76
C GLY A 129 -4.80 12.94 29.11
N ALA A 130 -3.91 12.30 28.35
CA ALA A 130 -3.31 11.03 28.74
C ALA A 130 -2.48 11.22 30.01
N THR A 131 -2.69 10.38 31.03
CA THR A 131 -1.96 10.45 32.29
C THR A 131 -1.79 9.06 32.89
N GLY A 132 -0.83 8.91 33.80
CA GLY A 132 -0.59 7.65 34.51
C GLY A 132 0.52 6.80 33.92
N GLY A 133 1.20 7.29 32.88
CA GLY A 133 2.47 6.75 32.43
C GLY A 133 3.58 6.98 33.47
N SER A 134 4.54 6.06 33.52
CA SER A 134 5.75 6.24 34.31
C SER A 134 6.86 5.29 33.87
N GLY A 135 8.11 5.73 34.05
CA GLY A 135 9.29 4.93 33.76
C GLY A 135 9.70 4.98 32.29
N ALA A 136 10.87 4.37 32.02
CA ALA A 136 11.46 4.36 30.69
C ALA A 136 10.73 3.39 29.76
N VAL A 137 10.44 3.84 28.54
CA VAL A 137 9.85 3.02 27.48
C VAL A 137 10.68 3.20 26.21
N VAL A 138 11.26 2.12 25.71
CA VAL A 138 11.93 2.12 24.40
C VAL A 138 10.94 1.60 23.36
N VAL A 139 10.57 2.46 22.42
CA VAL A 139 9.79 2.12 21.23
C VAL A 139 10.77 1.68 20.14
N GLY A 140 10.63 0.46 19.65
CA GLY A 140 11.45 -0.03 18.56
C GLY A 140 10.96 0.49 17.21
N ALA A 141 11.89 0.68 16.28
CA ALA A 141 11.61 0.96 14.88
C ALA A 141 12.36 -0.01 13.96
N ALA A 142 11.75 -0.35 12.83
CA ALA A 142 12.42 -1.02 11.73
C ALA A 142 13.25 -0.04 10.89
N GLY A 143 14.05 -0.58 9.96
CA GLY A 143 14.99 0.20 9.14
C GLY A 143 14.36 0.94 7.94
N PHE A 144 13.07 1.23 7.95
CA PHE A 144 12.36 1.91 6.86
C PHE A 144 11.51 3.08 7.37
N THR A 145 11.06 3.94 6.45
CA THR A 145 10.48 5.26 6.74
C THR A 145 9.24 5.18 7.62
N GLU A 146 8.20 4.46 7.18
CA GLU A 146 6.93 4.38 7.92
C GLU A 146 7.10 3.88 9.36
N SER A 147 7.85 2.81 9.56
CA SER A 147 8.10 2.28 10.91
C SER A 147 8.84 3.27 11.81
N GLN A 148 9.73 4.11 11.26
CA GLN A 148 10.39 5.18 12.04
C GLN A 148 9.42 6.31 12.38
N ILE A 149 8.52 6.69 11.47
CA ILE A 149 7.47 7.68 11.73
C ILE A 149 6.53 7.18 12.83
N LEU A 150 5.96 5.98 12.66
CA LEU A 150 5.05 5.37 13.63
C LEU A 150 5.68 5.19 15.01
N ALA A 151 6.93 4.73 15.07
CA ALA A 151 7.65 4.60 16.35
C ALA A 151 7.88 5.95 17.04
N THR A 152 8.10 7.01 16.25
CA THR A 152 8.26 8.38 16.77
C THR A 152 6.92 8.93 17.27
N ILE A 153 5.82 8.74 16.53
CA ILE A 153 4.47 9.06 17.01
C ILE A 153 4.18 8.34 18.33
N TYR A 154 4.46 7.04 18.40
CA TYR A 154 4.26 6.27 19.63
C TYR A 154 5.07 6.84 20.80
N ALA A 155 6.34 7.21 20.57
CA ALA A 155 7.17 7.81 21.62
C ALA A 155 6.62 9.17 22.08
N ASP A 156 6.24 10.05 21.15
CA ASP A 156 5.72 11.39 21.46
C ASP A 156 4.41 11.32 22.27
N VAL A 157 3.50 10.42 21.90
CA VAL A 157 2.22 10.23 22.62
C VAL A 157 2.45 9.59 24.00
N LEU A 158 3.43 8.69 24.12
CA LEU A 158 3.82 8.13 25.43
C LEU A 158 4.48 9.17 26.34
N ASP A 159 5.33 10.04 25.81
CA ASP A 159 5.91 11.16 26.57
C ASP A 159 4.82 12.11 27.06
N ALA A 160 3.83 12.42 26.22
CA ALA A 160 2.66 13.23 26.62
C ALA A 160 1.87 12.57 27.77
N ALA A 161 1.80 11.23 27.80
CA ALA A 161 1.15 10.45 28.85
C ALA A 161 1.97 10.32 30.15
N GLY A 162 3.22 10.81 30.17
CA GLY A 162 4.11 10.84 31.33
C GLY A 162 5.15 9.71 31.42
N PHE A 163 5.35 8.95 30.33
CA PHE A 163 6.50 8.05 30.22
C PHE A 163 7.81 8.82 29.95
N ASP A 164 8.95 8.14 30.07
CA ASP A 164 10.25 8.60 29.56
C ASP A 164 10.54 7.77 28.30
N ALA A 165 9.90 8.14 27.20
CA ALA A 165 9.89 7.39 25.96
C ALA A 165 11.08 7.74 25.07
N SER A 166 11.56 6.76 24.31
CA SER A 166 12.61 6.97 23.31
C SER A 166 12.46 5.99 22.17
N VAL A 167 12.89 6.41 20.97
CA VAL A 167 12.91 5.53 19.80
C VAL A 167 14.27 4.86 19.67
N GLN A 168 14.26 3.57 19.36
CA GLN A 168 15.46 2.81 18.99
C GLN A 168 15.23 2.05 17.68
N THR A 169 15.95 2.43 16.62
CA THR A 169 16.00 1.62 15.40
C THR A 169 16.79 0.35 15.65
N VAL A 170 16.13 -0.80 15.55
CA VAL A 170 16.75 -2.12 15.78
C VAL A 170 17.08 -2.82 14.46
N GLY A 171 16.32 -2.54 13.40
CA GLY A 171 16.55 -3.10 12.06
C GLY A 171 15.40 -4.01 11.62
N ASN A 172 15.71 -5.18 11.06
CA ASN A 172 14.70 -6.11 10.58
C ASN A 172 14.00 -6.89 11.71
N ARG A 173 12.84 -7.48 11.39
CA ARG A 173 11.95 -8.16 12.33
C ARG A 173 12.60 -9.34 13.05
N GLU A 174 13.52 -10.04 12.41
CA GLU A 174 14.31 -11.12 13.01
C GLU A 174 15.19 -10.64 14.18
N LEU A 175 15.51 -9.34 14.22
CA LEU A 175 16.28 -8.73 15.31
C LEU A 175 15.36 -8.10 16.35
N TYR A 176 14.37 -7.31 15.93
CA TYR A 176 13.54 -6.55 16.87
C TYR A 176 12.47 -7.38 17.57
N LEU A 177 11.86 -8.37 16.91
CA LEU A 177 10.76 -9.13 17.51
C LEU A 177 11.27 -9.94 18.73
N PRO A 178 12.42 -10.64 18.67
CA PRO A 178 13.00 -11.25 19.87
C PRO A 178 13.40 -10.22 20.94
N ALA A 179 13.82 -9.02 20.57
CA ALA A 179 14.13 -7.95 21.52
C ALA A 179 12.85 -7.46 22.25
N LEU A 180 11.74 -7.31 21.52
CA LEU A 180 10.42 -6.98 22.08
C LEU A 180 9.92 -8.08 23.01
N GLN A 181 10.00 -9.35 22.60
CA GLN A 181 9.62 -10.51 23.43
C GLN A 181 10.43 -10.59 24.72
N ARG A 182 11.74 -10.25 24.68
CA ARG A 182 12.61 -10.20 25.87
C ARG A 182 12.47 -8.92 26.69
N GLY A 183 11.73 -7.92 26.22
CA GLY A 183 11.57 -6.63 26.87
C GLY A 183 12.83 -5.77 26.82
N GLU A 184 13.71 -5.99 25.84
CA GLU A 184 14.85 -5.09 25.53
C GLU A 184 14.34 -3.78 24.91
N ILE A 185 13.26 -3.87 24.13
CA ILE A 185 12.35 -2.78 23.76
C ILE A 185 10.96 -3.10 24.31
N GLN A 186 10.15 -2.08 24.61
CA GLN A 186 8.87 -2.27 25.28
C GLN A 186 7.67 -2.20 24.34
N ALA A 187 7.77 -1.43 23.25
CA ALA A 187 6.68 -1.27 22.29
C ALA A 187 7.20 -1.25 20.85
N PHE A 188 6.33 -1.58 19.89
CA PHE A 188 6.61 -1.52 18.45
C PHE A 188 5.30 -1.34 17.65
N PRO A 189 5.26 -0.51 16.60
CA PRO A 189 4.15 -0.48 15.64
C PRO A 189 4.25 -1.66 14.68
N GLU A 190 3.48 -2.73 14.91
CA GLU A 190 3.53 -3.95 14.09
C GLU A 190 2.45 -3.99 13.01
N TYR A 191 2.61 -4.95 12.11
CA TYR A 191 1.73 -5.22 10.98
C TYR A 191 1.02 -6.55 11.24
N LEU A 192 -0.31 -6.50 11.37
CA LEU A 192 -1.13 -7.52 12.01
C LEU A 192 -0.95 -8.92 11.41
N ALA A 193 -1.18 -9.11 10.11
CA ALA A 193 -1.08 -10.43 9.49
C ALA A 193 0.34 -10.99 9.53
N THR A 194 1.32 -10.16 9.15
CA THR A 194 2.73 -10.55 9.05
C THR A 194 3.28 -10.98 10.40
N VAL A 195 3.00 -10.23 11.48
CA VAL A 195 3.47 -10.60 12.82
C VAL A 195 2.80 -11.88 13.34
N THR A 196 1.50 -12.05 13.06
CA THR A 196 0.73 -13.25 13.43
C THR A 196 1.36 -14.50 12.87
N ASP A 197 1.64 -14.50 11.57
CA ASP A 197 2.22 -15.62 10.86
C ASP A 197 3.66 -15.92 11.29
N ILE A 198 4.44 -14.88 11.62
CA ILE A 198 5.80 -15.04 12.13
C ILE A 198 5.80 -15.66 13.52
N ILE A 199 4.96 -15.19 14.44
CA ILE A 199 4.85 -15.77 15.78
C ILE A 199 4.34 -17.21 15.69
N ASN A 200 3.33 -17.47 14.84
CA ASN A 200 2.83 -18.82 14.58
C ASN A 200 3.97 -19.77 14.18
N ARG A 201 4.80 -19.40 13.20
CA ARG A 201 5.95 -20.23 12.77
C ARG A 201 7.03 -20.37 13.85
N GLN A 202 7.25 -19.34 14.67
CA GLN A 202 8.19 -19.45 15.81
C GLN A 202 7.72 -20.49 16.84
N LEU A 203 6.42 -20.55 17.12
CA LEU A 203 5.85 -21.44 18.13
C LEU A 203 5.55 -22.85 17.60
N ASN A 204 5.05 -22.94 16.37
CA ASN A 204 4.54 -24.18 15.78
C ASN A 204 5.48 -24.82 14.74
N GLY A 205 6.58 -24.14 14.39
CA GLY A 205 7.61 -24.62 13.47
C GLY A 205 7.67 -23.82 12.16
N ALA A 206 8.85 -23.78 11.53
CA ALA A 206 9.10 -22.96 10.35
C ALA A 206 8.19 -23.28 9.15
N ASP A 207 7.67 -24.50 9.07
CA ASP A 207 6.77 -24.98 8.02
C ASP A 207 5.28 -24.89 8.42
N ALA A 208 4.94 -24.25 9.55
CA ALA A 208 3.56 -24.05 9.95
C ALA A 208 2.82 -23.22 8.88
N GLU A 209 1.62 -23.68 8.53
CA GLU A 209 0.71 -22.96 7.64
C GLU A 209 0.34 -21.62 8.26
N GLY A 210 0.22 -20.58 7.42
CA GLY A 210 -0.22 -19.26 7.87
C GLY A 210 -1.63 -19.32 8.44
N VAL A 211 -1.88 -18.53 9.47
CA VAL A 211 -3.20 -18.41 10.12
C VAL A 211 -3.80 -17.02 9.94
N ALA A 212 -3.01 -16.05 9.48
CA ALA A 212 -3.52 -14.74 9.11
C ALA A 212 -4.36 -14.79 7.82
N SER A 213 -5.28 -13.83 7.70
CA SER A 213 -6.16 -13.67 6.55
C SER A 213 -6.38 -12.18 6.24
N GLY A 214 -7.18 -11.87 5.22
CA GLY A 214 -7.63 -10.50 4.95
C GLY A 214 -8.74 -10.00 5.88
N ASP A 215 -9.23 -10.83 6.81
CA ASP A 215 -10.15 -10.43 7.87
C ASP A 215 -9.36 -10.04 9.13
N VAL A 216 -9.48 -8.76 9.51
CA VAL A 216 -8.79 -8.16 10.67
C VAL A 216 -9.19 -8.85 11.98
N ASP A 217 -10.48 -9.09 12.18
CA ASP A 217 -11.01 -9.66 13.43
C ASP A 217 -10.60 -11.13 13.54
N ALA A 218 -10.69 -11.90 12.46
CA ALA A 218 -10.26 -13.29 12.43
C ALA A 218 -8.75 -13.42 12.67
N THR A 219 -7.95 -12.54 12.06
CA THR A 219 -6.50 -12.52 12.25
C THR A 219 -6.13 -12.15 13.69
N LEU A 220 -6.84 -11.20 14.30
CA LEU A 220 -6.65 -10.82 15.70
C LEU A 220 -7.04 -11.94 16.68
N GLU A 221 -8.11 -12.69 16.36
CA GLU A 221 -8.53 -13.88 17.13
C GLU A 221 -7.43 -14.95 17.14
N GLU A 222 -6.78 -15.20 15.99
CA GLU A 222 -5.65 -16.13 15.89
C GLU A 222 -4.37 -15.59 16.56
N LEU A 223 -4.10 -14.27 16.46
CA LEU A 223 -2.94 -13.63 17.07
C LEU A 223 -2.97 -13.70 18.59
N THR A 224 -4.13 -13.50 19.21
CA THR A 224 -4.27 -13.37 20.67
C THR A 224 -3.60 -14.52 21.47
N PRO A 225 -3.93 -15.81 21.23
CA PRO A 225 -3.28 -16.92 21.95
C PRO A 225 -1.80 -17.12 21.58
N LEU A 226 -1.37 -16.70 20.39
CA LEU A 226 0.02 -16.75 19.96
C LEU A 226 0.86 -15.69 20.70
N ALA A 227 0.32 -14.48 20.81
CA ALA A 227 0.93 -13.35 21.50
C ALA A 227 1.18 -13.66 22.98
N GLU A 228 0.18 -14.24 23.67
CA GLU A 228 0.32 -14.64 25.08
C GLU A 228 1.51 -15.61 25.28
N GLN A 229 1.65 -16.60 24.39
CA GLN A 229 2.76 -17.56 24.43
C GLN A 229 4.11 -16.92 24.07
N ALA A 230 4.10 -15.89 23.21
CA ALA A 230 5.27 -15.12 22.84
C ALA A 230 5.69 -14.07 23.89
N GLY A 231 4.91 -13.88 24.95
CA GLY A 231 5.17 -12.85 25.97
C GLY A 231 4.87 -11.43 25.48
N LEU A 232 3.90 -11.31 24.58
CA LEU A 232 3.46 -10.05 23.98
C LEU A 232 1.99 -9.79 24.29
N VAL A 233 1.60 -8.53 24.25
CA VAL A 233 0.22 -8.06 24.26
C VAL A 233 0.08 -7.11 23.09
N PHE A 234 -0.94 -7.32 22.27
CA PHE A 234 -1.28 -6.44 21.17
C PHE A 234 -2.50 -5.60 21.53
N GLY A 235 -2.57 -4.38 20.99
CA GLY A 235 -3.69 -3.48 21.21
C GLY A 235 -4.75 -3.60 20.13
N GLU A 236 -5.37 -2.49 19.78
CA GLU A 236 -6.39 -2.43 18.74
C GLU A 236 -5.75 -2.12 17.39
N PRO A 237 -6.09 -2.86 16.31
CA PRO A 237 -5.69 -2.50 14.96
C PRO A 237 -6.21 -1.12 14.56
N ALA A 238 -5.41 -0.37 13.80
CA ALA A 238 -5.83 0.86 13.15
C ALA A 238 -6.61 0.58 11.87
N GLU A 239 -7.31 1.59 11.33
CA GLU A 239 -7.80 1.53 9.94
C GLU A 239 -6.62 1.43 8.96
N ALA A 240 -5.53 2.13 9.28
CA ALA A 240 -4.31 2.13 8.49
C ALA A 240 -3.73 0.74 8.27
N ALA A 241 -3.41 0.43 7.02
CA ALA A 241 -2.71 -0.78 6.61
C ALA A 241 -1.59 -0.47 5.63
N ASP A 242 -0.46 -1.15 5.81
CA ASP A 242 0.63 -1.26 4.83
C ASP A 242 0.68 -2.71 4.36
N GLN A 243 0.08 -2.95 3.21
CA GLN A 243 -0.03 -4.25 2.61
C GLN A 243 0.16 -4.14 1.10
N ASN A 244 0.37 -5.29 0.46
CA ASN A 244 0.26 -5.37 -0.99
C ASN A 244 -1.12 -4.85 -1.42
N ALA A 245 -1.13 -4.11 -2.51
CA ALA A 245 -2.32 -3.59 -3.14
C ALA A 245 -2.12 -3.56 -4.65
N PHE A 246 -3.17 -3.21 -5.39
CA PHE A 246 -3.07 -3.08 -6.84
C PHE A 246 -3.51 -1.69 -7.28
N ALA A 247 -2.64 -1.04 -8.03
CA ALA A 247 -2.88 0.29 -8.54
C ALA A 247 -3.02 0.30 -10.06
N VAL A 248 -3.85 1.24 -10.51
CA VAL A 248 -4.02 1.65 -11.90
C VAL A 248 -3.78 3.16 -11.99
N THR A 249 -3.80 3.74 -13.19
CA THR A 249 -3.84 5.20 -13.31
C THR A 249 -5.24 5.73 -13.00
N GLN A 250 -5.33 6.94 -12.44
CA GLN A 250 -6.62 7.62 -12.21
C GLN A 250 -7.42 7.71 -13.52
N GLU A 251 -6.75 8.03 -14.62
CA GLU A 251 -7.37 8.10 -15.95
C GLU A 251 -7.98 6.76 -16.38
N PHE A 252 -7.29 5.64 -16.14
CA PHE A 252 -7.83 4.31 -16.42
C PHE A 252 -9.05 3.99 -15.55
N ALA A 253 -8.96 4.27 -14.25
CA ALA A 253 -10.07 4.05 -13.32
C ALA A 253 -11.30 4.89 -13.68
N ASP A 254 -11.10 6.17 -14.03
CA ASP A 254 -12.17 7.10 -14.41
C ASP A 254 -12.83 6.72 -15.74
N GLU A 255 -12.04 6.27 -16.73
CA GLU A 255 -12.56 5.83 -18.02
C GLU A 255 -13.48 4.60 -17.89
N LEU A 256 -13.15 3.69 -16.97
CA LEU A 256 -13.93 2.49 -16.69
C LEU A 256 -15.01 2.70 -15.62
N GLY A 257 -14.87 3.74 -14.79
CA GLY A 257 -15.71 4.00 -13.63
C GLY A 257 -15.55 2.95 -12.53
N VAL A 258 -14.32 2.49 -12.28
CA VAL A 258 -14.00 1.42 -11.31
C VAL A 258 -13.26 1.96 -10.10
N THR A 259 -13.57 1.41 -8.94
CA THR A 259 -12.95 1.73 -7.65
C THR A 259 -12.51 0.48 -6.90
N THR A 260 -13.03 -0.69 -7.25
CA THR A 260 -12.67 -1.98 -6.64
C THR A 260 -12.10 -2.98 -7.64
N LEU A 261 -11.42 -4.02 -7.12
CA LEU A 261 -10.92 -5.13 -7.94
C LEU A 261 -12.06 -5.92 -8.60
N SER A 262 -13.19 -6.14 -7.91
CA SER A 262 -14.37 -6.77 -8.50
C SER A 262 -14.96 -5.93 -9.66
N GLU A 263 -15.03 -4.61 -9.50
CA GLU A 263 -15.53 -3.72 -10.58
C GLU A 263 -14.59 -3.76 -11.79
N LEU A 264 -13.28 -3.81 -11.57
CA LEU A 264 -12.31 -4.01 -12.64
C LEU A 264 -12.49 -5.38 -13.30
N ALA A 265 -12.76 -6.44 -12.54
CA ALA A 265 -12.98 -7.77 -13.08
C ALA A 265 -14.23 -7.83 -13.98
N ASP A 266 -15.32 -7.19 -13.55
CA ASP A 266 -16.55 -7.08 -14.34
C ASP A 266 -16.34 -6.31 -15.65
N ALA A 267 -15.48 -5.28 -15.62
CA ALA A 267 -15.16 -4.46 -16.79
C ALA A 267 -14.16 -5.13 -17.74
N CYS A 268 -13.11 -5.75 -17.20
CA CYS A 268 -11.87 -6.09 -17.90
C CYS A 268 -11.31 -7.49 -17.59
N GLY A 269 -12.07 -8.38 -16.96
CA GLY A 269 -11.65 -9.76 -16.66
C GLY A 269 -11.57 -10.69 -17.88
N ASP A 270 -11.68 -10.18 -19.11
CA ASP A 270 -11.73 -10.97 -20.36
C ASP A 270 -10.36 -11.38 -20.92
N GLY A 271 -9.28 -11.13 -20.16
CA GLY A 271 -7.91 -11.45 -20.55
C GLY A 271 -7.20 -10.32 -21.27
N SER A 272 -7.73 -9.10 -21.27
CA SER A 272 -7.13 -7.94 -21.96
C SER A 272 -6.16 -7.12 -21.10
N LEU A 273 -6.11 -7.37 -19.78
CA LEU A 273 -5.25 -6.64 -18.86
C LEU A 273 -3.79 -7.08 -18.96
N SER A 274 -2.88 -6.16 -18.65
CA SER A 274 -1.47 -6.44 -18.45
C SER A 274 -1.07 -6.13 -17.00
N LEU A 275 -0.37 -7.07 -16.37
CA LEU A 275 0.01 -6.99 -14.96
C LEU A 275 1.51 -6.68 -14.81
N GLY A 276 1.83 -5.71 -13.96
CA GLY A 276 3.20 -5.42 -13.52
C GLY A 276 3.45 -5.83 -12.06
N GLY A 277 4.62 -6.39 -11.77
CA GLY A 277 5.00 -6.70 -10.39
C GLY A 277 6.30 -7.48 -10.27
N PRO A 278 6.62 -7.98 -9.06
CA PRO A 278 7.84 -8.74 -8.83
C PRO A 278 7.79 -10.11 -9.54
N GLY A 279 8.94 -10.67 -9.89
CA GLY A 279 9.05 -11.86 -10.76
C GLY A 279 8.34 -13.12 -10.25
N GLU A 280 8.07 -13.23 -8.96
CA GLU A 280 7.27 -14.31 -8.38
C GLU A 280 5.75 -14.15 -8.55
N CYS A 281 5.26 -12.95 -8.85
CA CYS A 281 3.83 -12.60 -8.86
C CYS A 281 2.96 -13.60 -9.65
N PRO A 282 3.37 -14.10 -10.84
CA PRO A 282 2.61 -15.11 -11.59
C PRO A 282 2.32 -16.41 -10.84
N THR A 283 3.03 -16.68 -9.74
CA THR A 283 2.91 -17.91 -8.96
C THR A 283 2.47 -17.69 -7.52
N ARG A 284 2.26 -16.43 -7.11
CA ARG A 284 1.90 -16.08 -5.74
C ARG A 284 0.38 -16.11 -5.55
N PRO A 285 -0.13 -16.80 -4.52
CA PRO A 285 -1.56 -16.80 -4.19
C PRO A 285 -2.11 -15.40 -3.91
N GLN A 286 -1.29 -14.48 -3.39
CA GLN A 286 -1.68 -13.09 -3.11
C GLN A 286 -1.30 -12.14 -4.26
N CYS A 287 -1.01 -12.65 -5.46
CA CYS A 287 -0.73 -11.81 -6.63
C CYS A 287 -1.56 -12.30 -7.82
N GLN A 288 -0.95 -12.64 -8.96
CA GLN A 288 -1.69 -13.01 -10.16
C GLN A 288 -2.64 -14.20 -9.94
N LEU A 289 -2.18 -15.28 -9.28
CA LEU A 289 -3.04 -16.45 -9.05
C LEU A 289 -4.29 -16.09 -8.23
N GLY A 290 -4.14 -15.21 -7.24
CA GLY A 290 -5.25 -14.75 -6.42
C GLY A 290 -6.21 -13.84 -7.17
N LEU A 291 -5.69 -12.92 -7.99
CA LEU A 291 -6.51 -12.08 -8.86
C LEU A 291 -7.35 -12.92 -9.83
N GLU A 292 -6.76 -13.98 -10.38
CA GLU A 292 -7.45 -14.93 -11.26
C GLU A 292 -8.49 -15.77 -10.49
N GLU A 293 -8.12 -16.37 -9.35
CA GLU A 293 -8.98 -17.32 -8.62
C GLU A 293 -10.09 -16.63 -7.81
N THR A 294 -9.82 -15.47 -7.20
CA THR A 294 -10.77 -14.75 -6.33
C THR A 294 -11.65 -13.80 -7.13
N TYR A 295 -11.07 -13.05 -8.07
CA TYR A 295 -11.79 -12.00 -8.81
C TYR A 295 -12.18 -12.42 -10.22
N GLY A 296 -11.53 -13.43 -10.81
CA GLY A 296 -11.74 -13.78 -12.22
C GLY A 296 -11.06 -12.80 -13.18
N LEU A 297 -10.03 -12.08 -12.73
CA LEU A 297 -9.21 -11.22 -13.58
C LEU A 297 -8.26 -12.09 -14.40
N GLU A 298 -8.39 -12.09 -15.73
CA GLU A 298 -7.43 -12.74 -16.63
C GLU A 298 -6.45 -11.70 -17.23
N PHE A 299 -5.21 -12.13 -17.52
CA PHE A 299 -4.15 -11.26 -18.03
C PHE A 299 -3.58 -11.77 -19.37
N ASP A 300 -3.44 -10.87 -20.36
CA ASP A 300 -2.77 -11.16 -21.64
C ASP A 300 -1.26 -11.32 -21.43
N SER A 301 -0.69 -10.51 -20.53
CA SER A 301 0.74 -10.47 -20.28
C SER A 301 1.10 -10.05 -18.86
N PHE A 302 2.29 -10.48 -18.44
CA PHE A 302 2.95 -10.08 -17.21
C PHE A 302 4.31 -9.47 -17.53
N GLN A 303 4.65 -8.38 -16.84
CA GLN A 303 5.95 -7.72 -16.94
C GLN A 303 6.60 -7.62 -15.55
N GLU A 304 7.86 -8.08 -15.48
CA GLU A 304 8.64 -8.10 -14.24
C GLU A 304 9.23 -6.71 -13.94
N TYR A 305 8.96 -6.22 -12.74
CA TYR A 305 9.46 -4.98 -12.18
C TYR A 305 9.84 -5.18 -10.69
N ASP A 306 10.11 -4.09 -9.96
CA ASP A 306 10.35 -4.15 -8.51
C ASP A 306 9.05 -4.37 -7.72
N GLU A 307 9.18 -4.82 -6.47
CA GLU A 307 8.05 -5.08 -5.58
C GLU A 307 7.43 -3.74 -5.12
N GLY A 308 6.40 -3.27 -5.82
CA GLY A 308 5.71 -2.01 -5.52
C GLY A 308 6.53 -0.72 -5.67
N GLY A 309 7.80 -0.84 -6.09
CA GLY A 309 8.74 0.25 -6.10
C GLY A 309 8.64 1.18 -7.33
N PRO A 310 9.62 2.08 -7.51
CA PRO A 310 9.61 3.07 -8.59
C PRO A 310 9.46 2.51 -10.00
N LEU A 311 9.93 1.29 -10.30
CA LEU A 311 9.82 0.73 -11.65
C LEU A 311 8.38 0.30 -11.95
N THR A 312 7.71 -0.38 -11.01
CA THR A 312 6.30 -0.77 -11.16
C THR A 312 5.41 0.46 -11.28
N LYS A 313 5.59 1.47 -10.43
CA LYS A 313 4.83 2.74 -10.49
C LYS A 313 5.06 3.49 -11.81
N ALA A 314 6.31 3.53 -12.28
CA ALA A 314 6.64 4.13 -13.57
C ALA A 314 6.02 3.36 -14.75
N ALA A 315 5.92 2.03 -14.66
CA ALA A 315 5.30 1.21 -15.69
C ALA A 315 3.79 1.46 -15.80
N ILE A 316 3.10 1.58 -14.66
CA ILE A 316 1.66 1.89 -14.62
C ILE A 316 1.41 3.30 -15.21
N THR A 317 2.10 4.31 -14.68
CA THR A 317 1.94 5.72 -15.13
C THR A 317 2.31 5.96 -16.59
N GLN A 318 3.27 5.22 -17.15
CA GLN A 318 3.62 5.32 -18.58
C GLN A 318 2.69 4.51 -19.50
N GLY A 319 1.71 3.79 -18.94
CA GLY A 319 0.85 2.89 -19.71
C GLY A 319 1.62 1.71 -20.31
N GLU A 320 2.66 1.22 -19.64
CA GLU A 320 3.34 -0.03 -20.02
C GLU A 320 2.57 -1.25 -19.51
N VAL A 321 1.86 -1.11 -18.39
CA VAL A 321 0.95 -2.11 -17.81
C VAL A 321 -0.37 -1.46 -17.39
N SER A 322 -1.47 -2.22 -17.39
CA SER A 322 -2.80 -1.73 -17.01
C SER A 322 -2.94 -1.60 -15.50
N ILE A 323 -2.37 -2.57 -14.77
CA ILE A 323 -2.45 -2.70 -13.32
C ILE A 323 -1.10 -3.20 -12.79
N GLY A 324 -0.71 -2.79 -11.59
CA GLY A 324 0.48 -3.33 -10.96
C GLY A 324 0.40 -3.42 -9.45
N LEU A 325 1.21 -4.32 -8.89
CA LEU A 325 1.35 -4.48 -7.44
C LEU A 325 2.09 -3.27 -6.86
N VAL A 326 1.51 -2.65 -5.83
CA VAL A 326 2.08 -1.55 -5.03
C VAL A 326 1.89 -1.83 -3.53
N PHE A 327 2.40 -0.95 -2.67
CA PHE A 327 2.03 -0.94 -1.25
C PHE A 327 0.93 0.07 -0.99
N SER A 328 -0.05 -0.27 -0.15
CA SER A 328 -1.23 0.55 0.13
C SER A 328 -0.90 1.89 0.79
N SER A 329 0.21 1.99 1.52
CA SER A 329 0.65 3.21 2.19
C SER A 329 1.81 3.93 1.49
N ASP A 330 2.14 3.54 0.25
CA ASP A 330 3.27 4.14 -0.47
C ASP A 330 3.06 5.65 -0.68
N GLY A 331 4.02 6.47 -0.25
CA GLY A 331 3.92 7.94 -0.34
C GLY A 331 3.81 8.49 -1.78
N ALA A 332 4.10 7.70 -2.82
CA ALA A 332 3.83 8.10 -4.20
C ALA A 332 2.33 8.15 -4.55
N LEU A 333 1.47 7.62 -3.68
CA LEU A 333 0.01 7.69 -3.79
C LEU A 333 -0.56 9.04 -3.29
N ALA A 334 0.22 9.84 -2.56
CA ALA A 334 -0.18 11.16 -2.08
C ALA A 334 -0.30 12.13 -3.26
N GLN A 335 -1.50 12.32 -3.82
CA GLN A 335 -1.75 13.19 -4.99
C GLN A 335 -3.11 13.89 -4.95
#